data_AF-W9XF73-F1
#
_entry.id   AF-W9XF73-F1
#
_cell.length_a   1.000
_cell.length_b   1.000
_cell.length_c   1.000
_cell.angle_alpha   90.00
_cell.angle_beta   90.00
_cell.angle_gamma   90.00
#
_symmetry.space_group_name_H-M   'P 1'
#
loop_
_entity.id
_entity.type
_entity.pdbx_description
1 polymer ?
#
loop_
_entity_poly.entity_id
_entity_poly.type
_entity_poly.pdbx_seq_one_letter_code
_entity_poly.pdbx_strand_id
1 'polypeptide(L)'
;MGKVQVHEHTLSYQAISPKSPYGLRCLKTLFTEYDNAEPSRLSLNSLLSKDFQDNENGNDRSVGRDEAIESIISSRARCSRHQIDLKYACCIEHSTSRQTVFFEAVRFMVVNGDSDWRRIPISGRLEVRIKDNMFSLRDAVAEIVSRRMTSDTSQLLRKDLSRTSSTPLSPAESPMSIVGRSTSQSALTGSGATELPGISTTSIDNRTLPPYQSPTAGTPTFASGSSTDGEQTLKL
;
A
#
# COMPACT_ATOMS: atom_id res chain seq x y z
N MET A 1 -21.87 30.88 8.27
CA MET A 1 -21.45 29.47 8.11
C MET A 1 -20.80 29.33 6.75
N GLY A 2 -19.52 28.95 6.69
CA GLY A 2 -18.86 28.69 5.40
C GLY A 2 -19.46 27.45 4.75
N LYS A 3 -19.66 27.48 3.43
CA LYS A 3 -20.15 26.33 2.67
C LYS A 3 -19.02 25.30 2.58
N VAL A 4 -19.21 24.13 3.19
CA VAL A 4 -18.29 22.99 3.01
C VAL A 4 -18.39 22.53 1.55
N GLN A 5 -17.26 22.39 0.87
CA GLN A 5 -17.20 21.87 -0.49
C GLN A 5 -16.56 20.49 -0.49
N VAL A 6 -17.07 19.60 -1.34
CA VAL A 6 -16.58 18.22 -1.48
C VAL A 6 -16.19 18.00 -2.93
N HIS A 7 -14.97 17.50 -3.14
CA HIS A 7 -14.40 17.25 -4.44
C HIS A 7 -13.92 15.80 -4.54
N GLU A 8 -14.51 15.04 -5.44
CA GLU A 8 -14.17 13.64 -5.65
C GLU A 8 -13.20 13.48 -6.84
N HIS A 9 -12.35 12.47 -6.75
CA HIS A 9 -11.41 12.09 -7.80
C HIS A 9 -11.31 10.56 -7.87
N THR A 10 -11.64 10.01 -9.04
CA THR A 10 -11.74 8.55 -9.27
C THR A 10 -10.72 8.04 -10.30
N LEU A 11 -9.90 8.95 -10.85
CA LEU A 11 -8.85 8.60 -11.83
C LEU A 11 -7.51 8.36 -11.12
N SER A 12 -6.49 7.96 -11.89
CA SER A 12 -5.11 7.91 -11.39
C SER A 12 -4.70 9.22 -10.70
N TYR A 13 -3.85 9.14 -9.67
CA TYR A 13 -3.33 10.32 -8.97
C TYR A 13 -2.56 11.26 -9.91
N GLN A 14 -2.00 10.73 -11.01
CA GLN A 14 -1.32 11.52 -12.03
C GLN A 14 -2.28 12.48 -12.77
N ALA A 15 -3.55 12.10 -12.90
CA ALA A 15 -4.58 12.91 -13.54
C ALA A 15 -5.10 14.07 -12.67
N ILE A 16 -4.69 14.15 -11.39
CA ILE A 16 -5.05 15.29 -10.53
C ILE A 16 -4.47 16.57 -11.15
N SER A 17 -5.36 17.49 -11.48
CA SER A 17 -5.08 18.73 -12.21
C SER A 17 -4.45 19.79 -11.31
N PRO A 18 -3.63 20.72 -11.85
CA PRO A 18 -3.22 21.91 -11.11
C PRO A 18 -4.38 22.78 -10.61
N LYS A 19 -5.56 22.66 -11.22
CA LYS A 19 -6.80 23.35 -10.81
C LYS A 19 -7.57 22.63 -9.71
N SER A 20 -7.19 21.40 -9.37
CA SER A 20 -7.82 20.65 -8.29
C SER A 20 -7.54 21.32 -6.92
N PRO A 21 -8.39 21.07 -5.91
CA PRO A 21 -8.13 21.53 -4.55
C PRO A 21 -6.73 21.21 -4.06
N TYR A 22 -6.16 22.09 -3.24
CA TYR A 22 -4.82 21.94 -2.70
C TYR A 22 -4.58 20.60 -2.03
N GLY A 23 -5.59 20.05 -1.34
CA GLY A 23 -5.53 18.74 -0.73
C GLY A 23 -5.22 17.63 -1.75
N LEU A 24 -5.94 17.58 -2.87
CA LEU A 24 -5.67 16.60 -3.94
C LEU A 24 -4.29 16.82 -4.56
N ARG A 25 -3.87 18.07 -4.73
CA ARG A 25 -2.52 18.39 -5.23
C ARG A 25 -1.43 17.89 -4.27
N CYS A 26 -1.61 18.07 -2.97
CA CYS A 26 -0.70 17.51 -1.95
C CYS A 26 -0.67 15.98 -2.00
N LEU A 27 -1.81 15.32 -2.16
CA LEU A 27 -1.90 13.87 -2.34
C LEU A 27 -1.11 13.42 -3.59
N LYS A 28 -1.28 14.11 -4.72
CA LYS A 28 -0.52 13.84 -5.95
C LYS A 28 0.98 13.95 -5.71
N THR A 29 1.45 15.03 -5.09
CA THR A 29 2.88 15.20 -4.79
C THR A 29 3.38 14.09 -3.87
N LEU A 30 2.63 13.75 -2.81
CA LEU A 30 3.00 12.67 -1.90
C LEU A 30 3.15 11.33 -2.64
N PHE A 31 2.19 10.96 -3.48
CA PHE A 31 2.24 9.70 -4.23
C PHE A 31 3.31 9.70 -5.31
N THR A 32 3.59 10.86 -5.90
CA THR A 32 4.72 11.03 -6.82
C THR A 32 6.04 10.75 -6.12
N GLU A 33 6.25 11.25 -4.89
CA GLU A 33 7.47 10.96 -4.12
C GLU A 33 7.56 9.49 -3.70
N TYR A 34 6.44 8.82 -3.44
CA TYR A 34 6.43 7.37 -3.19
C TYR A 34 6.87 6.55 -4.41
N ASP A 35 6.43 6.93 -5.61
CA ASP A 35 6.73 6.20 -6.85
C ASP A 35 8.07 6.59 -7.48
N ASN A 36 8.60 7.77 -7.13
CA ASN A 36 9.89 8.23 -7.60
C ASN A 36 11.00 7.24 -7.20
N ALA A 37 11.92 6.94 -8.12
CA ALA A 37 13.08 6.09 -7.83
C ALA A 37 14.01 6.71 -6.79
N GLU A 38 14.10 8.04 -6.78
CA GLU A 38 14.91 8.82 -5.85
C GLU A 38 14.04 9.91 -5.20
N PRO A 39 13.28 9.56 -4.14
CA PRO A 39 12.40 10.51 -3.47
C PRO A 39 13.21 11.71 -2.93
N SER A 40 12.71 12.91 -3.19
CA SER A 40 13.40 14.15 -2.84
C SER A 40 13.08 14.55 -1.40
N ARG A 41 14.11 14.51 -0.55
CA ARG A 41 14.02 15.03 0.83
C ARG A 41 13.55 16.49 0.83
N LEU A 42 14.00 17.32 -0.13
CA LEU A 42 13.60 18.72 -0.21
C LEU A 42 12.11 18.87 -0.55
N SER A 43 11.61 18.11 -1.51
CA SER A 43 10.19 18.10 -1.89
C SER A 43 9.33 17.67 -0.70
N LEU A 44 9.72 16.61 0.01
CA LEU A 44 9.02 16.12 1.19
C LEU A 44 9.04 17.14 2.35
N ASN A 45 10.16 17.84 2.55
CA ASN A 45 10.25 18.93 3.54
C ASN A 45 9.32 20.11 3.21
N SER A 46 9.11 20.40 1.91
CA SER A 46 8.18 21.44 1.48
C SER A 46 6.73 20.99 1.56
N LEU A 47 6.47 19.69 1.42
CA LEU A 47 5.13 19.12 1.43
C LEU A 47 4.61 18.87 2.85
N LEU A 48 5.45 18.38 3.75
CA LEU A 48 5.09 18.05 5.13
C LEU A 48 5.41 19.23 6.05
N SER A 49 4.42 19.66 6.83
CA SER A 49 4.60 20.79 7.74
C SER A 49 5.60 20.47 8.85
N LYS A 50 6.24 21.49 9.43
CA LYS A 50 7.21 21.31 10.54
C LYS A 50 6.62 20.58 11.75
N ASP A 51 5.33 20.78 11.99
CA ASP A 51 4.51 20.16 13.04
C ASP A 51 3.84 18.85 12.59
N PHE A 52 4.30 18.24 11.50
CA PHE A 52 3.66 17.06 10.91
C PHE A 52 3.65 15.84 11.84
N GLN A 53 2.50 15.17 11.88
CA GLN A 53 2.30 13.92 12.61
C GLN A 53 1.77 12.82 11.70
N ASP A 54 2.48 11.70 11.68
CA ASP A 54 2.04 10.47 11.01
C ASP A 54 1.50 9.47 12.04
N ASN A 55 0.30 8.97 11.79
CA ASN A 55 -0.41 8.07 12.69
C ASN A 55 -0.73 6.77 11.95
N GLU A 56 -0.20 5.66 12.43
CA GLU A 56 -0.58 4.33 11.96
C GLU A 56 -1.73 3.80 12.83
N ASN A 57 -2.74 3.17 12.21
CA ASN A 57 -3.87 2.63 12.96
C ASN A 57 -3.40 1.53 13.94
N GLY A 58 -3.82 1.61 15.20
CA GLY A 58 -3.42 0.66 16.24
C GLY A 58 -2.07 0.94 16.89
N ASN A 59 -1.40 2.03 16.53
CA ASN A 59 -0.22 2.54 17.23
C ASN A 59 -0.56 3.88 17.89
N ASP A 60 -0.42 3.96 19.21
CA ASP A 60 -0.65 5.21 19.97
C ASP A 60 0.49 6.22 19.79
N ARG A 61 1.63 5.79 19.23
CA ARG A 61 2.75 6.68 18.94
C ARG A 61 2.59 7.30 17.55
N SER A 62 2.57 8.62 17.50
CA SER A 62 2.75 9.37 16.27
C SER A 62 4.22 9.47 15.91
N VAL A 63 4.49 9.41 14.61
CA VAL A 63 5.82 9.57 14.02
C VAL A 63 5.97 11.02 13.54
N GLY A 64 7.09 11.65 13.88
CA GLY A 64 7.38 13.02 13.49
C GLY A 64 7.76 13.14 12.01
N ARG A 65 7.77 14.38 11.50
CA ARG A 65 8.11 14.70 10.12
C ARG A 65 9.39 14.04 9.61
N ASP A 66 10.51 14.22 10.31
CA ASP A 66 11.80 13.77 9.79
C ASP A 66 11.88 12.24 9.70
N GLU A 67 11.34 11.53 10.70
CA GLU A 67 11.25 10.07 10.70
C GLU A 67 10.29 9.56 9.62
N ALA A 68 9.17 10.24 9.37
CA ALA A 68 8.28 9.88 8.27
C ALA A 68 8.95 10.05 6.90
N ILE A 69 9.74 11.11 6.72
CA ILE A 69 10.53 11.34 5.50
C ILE A 69 11.58 10.25 5.32
N GLU A 70 12.34 9.92 6.38
CA GLU A 70 13.30 8.82 6.35
C GLU A 70 12.64 7.49 6.01
N SER A 71 11.46 7.23 6.56
CA SER A 71 10.68 6.02 6.28
C SER A 71 10.28 5.93 4.81
N ILE A 72 9.85 7.03 4.17
CA ILE A 72 9.53 7.07 2.74
C ILE A 72 10.76 6.77 1.90
N ILE A 73 11.86 7.48 2.12
CA ILE A 73 13.12 7.33 1.36
C ILE A 73 13.68 5.91 1.54
N SER A 74 13.77 5.43 2.78
CA SER A 74 14.28 4.10 3.11
C SER A 74 13.39 2.99 2.57
N SER A 75 12.06 3.16 2.61
CA SER A 75 11.13 2.20 2.03
C SER A 75 11.32 2.08 0.53
N ARG A 76 11.52 3.21 -0.16
CA ARG A 76 11.74 3.22 -1.60
C ARG A 76 13.07 2.57 -1.99
N ALA A 77 14.13 2.82 -1.24
CA ALA A 77 15.46 2.25 -1.48
C ALA A 77 15.49 0.71 -1.39
N ARG A 78 14.60 0.11 -0.59
CA ARG A 78 14.44 -1.34 -0.47
C ARG A 78 13.66 -1.99 -1.62
N CYS A 79 13.06 -1.19 -2.49
CA CYS A 79 12.23 -1.69 -3.58
C CYS A 79 12.91 -1.47 -4.93
N SER A 80 12.89 -2.48 -5.80
CA SER A 80 13.37 -2.35 -7.17
C SER A 80 12.33 -1.64 -8.03
N ARG A 81 11.04 -1.90 -7.76
CA ARG A 81 9.90 -1.25 -8.40
C ARG A 81 8.86 -0.86 -7.35
N HIS A 82 8.22 0.28 -7.57
CA HIS A 82 7.17 0.80 -6.71
C HIS A 82 6.16 1.55 -7.58
N GLN A 83 4.87 1.32 -7.35
CA GLN A 83 3.79 2.02 -8.03
C GLN A 83 2.58 2.13 -7.09
N ILE A 84 1.92 3.28 -7.08
CA ILE A 84 0.65 3.47 -6.41
C ILE A 84 -0.46 3.63 -7.44
N ASP A 85 -1.51 2.85 -7.30
CA ASP A 85 -2.74 2.99 -8.06
C ASP A 85 -3.83 3.60 -7.16
N LEU A 86 -4.26 4.82 -7.49
CA LEU A 86 -5.30 5.52 -6.75
C LEU A 86 -6.67 5.04 -7.25
N LYS A 87 -7.45 4.46 -6.34
CA LYS A 87 -8.83 4.04 -6.64
C LYS A 87 -9.81 5.19 -6.49
N TYR A 88 -9.67 5.93 -5.39
CA TYR A 88 -10.58 6.98 -5.02
C TYR A 88 -9.91 7.98 -4.08
N ALA A 89 -10.17 9.26 -4.28
CA ALA A 89 -9.86 10.31 -3.32
C ALA A 89 -11.02 11.29 -3.20
N CYS A 90 -11.24 11.78 -1.99
CA CYS A 90 -12.25 12.78 -1.67
C CYS A 90 -11.60 13.91 -0.86
N CYS A 91 -11.69 15.13 -1.36
CA CYS A 91 -11.20 16.31 -0.68
C CYS A 91 -12.37 17.14 -0.14
N ILE A 92 -12.39 17.33 1.18
CA ILE A 92 -13.36 18.14 1.89
C ILE A 92 -12.71 19.46 2.26
N GLU A 93 -13.29 20.56 1.81
CA GLU A 93 -12.86 21.92 2.14
C GLU A 93 -13.68 22.45 3.30
N HIS A 94 -13.07 22.49 4.49
CA HIS A 94 -13.71 23.00 5.71
C HIS A 94 -13.66 24.53 5.76
N SER A 95 -12.55 25.09 5.31
CA SER A 95 -12.30 26.53 5.20
C SER A 95 -11.29 26.80 4.08
N THR A 96 -11.04 28.07 3.78
CA THR A 96 -9.99 28.50 2.84
C THR A 96 -8.59 28.06 3.26
N SER A 97 -8.38 27.78 4.55
CA SER A 97 -7.10 27.43 5.14
C SER A 97 -6.98 25.96 5.56
N ARG A 98 -8.07 25.18 5.52
CA ARG A 98 -8.09 23.79 6.00
C ARG A 98 -8.88 22.89 5.07
N GLN A 99 -8.19 21.85 4.58
CA GLN A 99 -8.78 20.79 3.78
C GLN A 99 -8.48 19.42 4.41
N THR A 100 -9.31 18.44 4.11
CA THR A 100 -9.08 17.04 4.51
C THR A 100 -9.25 16.15 3.30
N VAL A 101 -8.29 15.28 3.07
CA VAL A 101 -8.32 14.33 1.96
C VAL A 101 -8.47 12.93 2.50
N PHE A 102 -9.49 12.21 2.05
CA PHE A 102 -9.60 10.77 2.22
C PHE A 102 -9.16 10.10 0.93
N PHE A 103 -8.45 8.99 1.04
CA PHE A 103 -8.02 8.25 -0.15
C PHE A 103 -8.05 6.75 0.09
N GLU A 104 -8.26 6.03 -1.01
CA GLU A 104 -8.10 4.59 -1.15
C GLU A 104 -7.22 4.30 -2.36
N ALA A 105 -6.20 3.50 -2.17
CA ALA A 105 -5.24 3.16 -3.20
C ALA A 105 -4.71 1.73 -3.00
N VAL A 106 -3.94 1.27 -3.98
CA VAL A 106 -3.20 0.02 -3.90
C VAL A 106 -1.75 0.33 -4.22
N ARG A 107 -0.86 -0.03 -3.31
CA ARG A 107 0.57 0.05 -3.51
C ARG A 107 1.08 -1.29 -4.04
N PHE A 108 1.75 -1.25 -5.16
CA PHE A 108 2.45 -2.37 -5.77
C PHE A 108 3.95 -2.18 -5.55
N MET A 109 4.63 -3.17 -4.98
CA MET A 109 6.07 -3.10 -4.73
C MET A 109 6.73 -4.40 -5.12
N VAL A 110 7.93 -4.31 -5.70
CA VAL A 110 8.86 -5.43 -5.83
C VAL A 110 10.04 -5.12 -4.91
N VAL A 111 10.26 -5.97 -3.91
CA VAL A 111 11.39 -5.82 -2.98
C VAL A 111 12.68 -6.21 -3.70
N ASN A 112 13.81 -5.59 -3.35
CA ASN A 112 15.10 -5.98 -3.91
C ASN A 112 15.38 -7.48 -3.64
N GLY A 113 15.72 -8.22 -4.70
CA GLY A 113 15.93 -9.67 -4.64
C GLY A 113 14.65 -10.51 -4.85
N ASP A 114 13.49 -9.87 -4.98
CA ASP A 114 12.21 -10.51 -5.34
C ASP A 114 11.90 -10.29 -6.83
N SER A 115 11.10 -11.18 -7.42
CA SER A 115 10.54 -11.03 -8.78
C SER A 115 9.08 -10.61 -8.75
N ASP A 116 8.40 -10.84 -7.63
CA ASP A 116 6.95 -10.81 -7.58
C ASP A 116 6.42 -9.47 -7.06
N TRP A 117 5.37 -8.99 -7.72
CA TRP A 117 4.66 -7.80 -7.27
C TRP A 117 3.85 -8.09 -6.02
N ARG A 118 4.14 -7.36 -4.96
CA ARG A 118 3.33 -7.38 -3.74
C ARG A 118 2.28 -6.30 -3.80
N ARG A 119 1.03 -6.72 -3.66
CA ARG A 119 -0.15 -5.85 -3.68
C ARG A 119 -0.58 -5.52 -2.25
N ILE A 120 -0.52 -4.23 -1.90
CA ILE A 120 -0.82 -3.72 -0.55
C ILE A 120 -1.95 -2.70 -0.68
N PRO A 121 -3.19 -3.05 -0.28
CA PRO A 121 -4.23 -2.05 -0.10
C PRO A 121 -3.79 -1.01 0.93
N ILE A 122 -3.97 0.26 0.57
CA ILE A 122 -3.72 1.38 1.47
C ILE A 122 -4.93 2.32 1.46
N SER A 123 -5.28 2.83 2.63
CA SER A 123 -6.28 3.88 2.75
C SER A 123 -5.93 4.80 3.91
N GLY A 124 -6.32 6.06 3.80
CA GLY A 124 -5.99 7.00 4.84
C GLY A 124 -6.64 8.36 4.71
N ARG A 125 -6.22 9.23 5.62
CA ARG A 125 -6.64 10.61 5.72
C ARG A 125 -5.41 11.51 5.76
N LEU A 126 -5.46 12.61 5.03
CA LEU A 126 -4.50 13.72 5.11
C LEU A 126 -5.24 14.95 5.63
N GLU A 127 -4.65 15.65 6.59
CA GLU A 127 -5.06 17.01 6.93
C GLU A 127 -4.11 17.99 6.28
N VAL A 128 -4.67 18.95 5.53
CA VAL A 128 -3.91 19.91 4.74
C VAL A 128 -4.21 21.31 5.24
N ARG A 129 -3.15 22.08 5.47
CA ARG A 129 -3.20 23.49 5.86
C ARG A 129 -2.71 24.32 4.70
N ILE A 130 -3.52 25.31 4.32
CA ILE A 130 -3.21 26.27 3.27
C ILE A 130 -2.82 27.57 3.95
N LYS A 131 -1.63 28.07 3.61
CA LYS A 131 -1.07 29.31 4.09
C LYS A 131 -0.93 30.27 2.92
N ASP A 132 -1.26 31.53 3.15
CA ASP A 132 -0.97 32.58 2.18
C ASP A 132 0.55 32.71 2.05
N ASN A 133 1.00 32.81 0.81
CA ASN A 133 2.41 33.01 0.54
C ASN A 133 2.74 34.49 0.73
N MET A 134 3.33 34.81 1.89
CA MET A 134 3.75 36.17 2.24
C MET A 134 4.75 36.79 1.24
N PHE A 135 5.41 35.97 0.41
CA PHE A 135 6.46 36.39 -0.51
C PHE A 135 6.04 36.38 -1.98
N SER A 136 4.92 35.75 -2.33
CA SER A 136 4.36 35.84 -3.68
C SER A 136 2.84 35.95 -3.65
N LEU A 137 2.33 37.01 -4.30
CA LEU A 137 0.89 37.29 -4.46
C LEU A 137 0.15 36.25 -5.32
N ARG A 138 0.79 35.15 -5.77
CA ARG A 138 0.24 34.29 -6.82
C ARG A 138 -0.09 32.86 -6.41
N ASP A 139 0.58 32.25 -5.44
CA ASP A 139 0.30 30.87 -5.08
C ASP A 139 0.33 30.64 -3.57
N ALA A 140 -0.82 30.27 -3.00
CA ALA A 140 -0.89 29.81 -1.62
C ALA A 140 -0.06 28.52 -1.46
N VAL A 141 0.60 28.38 -0.31
CA VAL A 141 1.40 27.20 0.03
C VAL A 141 0.53 26.23 0.81
N ALA A 142 0.41 25.01 0.32
CA ALA A 142 -0.32 23.94 1.00
C ALA A 142 0.65 22.90 1.56
N GLU A 143 0.49 22.60 2.84
CA GLU A 143 1.29 21.63 3.58
C GLU A 143 0.40 20.57 4.20
N ILE A 144 0.87 19.33 4.24
CA ILE A 144 0.24 18.24 4.99
C ILE A 144 0.66 18.38 6.46
N VAL A 145 -0.32 18.52 7.35
CA VAL A 145 -0.13 18.66 8.80
C VAL A 145 -0.25 17.34 9.53
N SER A 146 -1.12 16.46 9.05
CA SER A 146 -1.20 15.12 9.61
C SER A 146 -1.56 14.12 8.54
N ARG A 147 -1.04 12.91 8.74
CA ARG A 147 -1.44 11.73 7.98
C ARG A 147 -1.92 10.68 8.97
N ARG A 148 -3.03 10.03 8.64
CA ARG A 148 -3.52 8.87 9.38
C ARG A 148 -3.83 7.76 8.40
N MET A 149 -3.08 6.66 8.46
CA MET A 149 -3.39 5.46 7.70
C MET A 149 -4.48 4.68 8.43
N THR A 150 -5.55 4.31 7.72
CA THR A 150 -6.66 3.49 8.24
C THR A 150 -6.53 2.03 7.81
N SER A 151 -5.92 1.79 6.65
CA SER A 151 -5.50 0.47 6.19
C SER A 151 -4.08 0.59 5.66
N ASP A 152 -3.15 -0.16 6.24
CA ASP A 152 -1.80 -0.36 5.70
C ASP A 152 -1.34 -1.78 6.05
N THR A 153 -1.45 -2.68 5.08
CA THR A 153 -1.05 -4.09 5.26
C THR A 153 0.46 -4.31 5.09
N SER A 154 1.25 -3.25 4.88
CA SER A 154 2.70 -3.36 4.76
C SER A 154 3.39 -3.91 6.00
N GLN A 155 2.80 -3.73 7.19
CA GLN A 155 3.34 -4.32 8.43
C GLN A 155 3.33 -5.85 8.40
N LEU A 156 2.33 -6.48 7.78
CA LEU A 156 2.28 -7.94 7.61
C LEU A 156 3.45 -8.42 6.77
N LEU A 157 3.76 -7.69 5.69
CA LEU A 157 4.89 -8.01 4.82
C LEU A 157 6.24 -7.84 5.51
N ARG A 158 6.41 -6.83 6.39
CA ARG A 158 7.65 -6.67 7.18
C ARG A 158 7.90 -7.93 8.03
N LYS A 159 6.86 -8.52 8.60
CA LYS A 159 6.96 -9.73 9.44
C LYS A 159 7.36 -10.97 8.63
N ASP A 160 6.90 -11.08 7.39
CA ASP A 160 7.23 -12.19 6.51
C ASP A 160 8.64 -12.08 5.91
N LEU A 161 9.07 -10.86 5.55
CA LEU A 161 10.44 -10.58 5.08
C LEU A 161 11.50 -10.98 6.13
N SER A 162 11.25 -10.65 7.39
CA SER A 162 12.14 -11.03 8.50
C SER A 162 12.15 -12.53 8.79
N ARG A 163 11.11 -13.27 8.39
CA ARG A 163 11.04 -14.74 8.53
C ARG A 163 11.76 -15.47 7.38
N THR A 164 11.73 -14.92 6.17
CA THR A 164 12.49 -15.47 5.04
C THR A 164 13.99 -15.18 5.09
N SER A 165 14.44 -14.15 5.83
CA SER A 165 15.87 -13.90 6.06
C SER A 165 16.50 -14.79 7.15
N SER A 166 15.69 -15.60 7.85
CA SER A 166 16.16 -16.63 8.78
C SER A 166 16.04 -18.00 8.13
N THR A 167 16.83 -18.28 7.10
CA THR A 167 17.20 -19.66 6.79
C THR A 167 18.12 -20.15 7.91
N PRO A 168 17.73 -21.16 8.71
CA PRO A 168 18.67 -21.83 9.58
C PRO A 168 19.68 -22.56 8.68
N LEU A 169 20.96 -22.30 8.88
CA LEU A 169 22.03 -23.19 8.40
C LEU A 169 21.69 -24.61 8.85
N SER A 170 21.46 -25.51 7.91
CA SER A 170 21.28 -26.95 8.18
C SER A 170 22.45 -27.49 9.00
N PRO A 171 22.24 -28.31 10.04
CA PRO A 171 23.31 -29.13 10.59
C PRO A 171 23.56 -30.29 9.61
N ALA A 172 24.81 -30.45 9.19
CA ALA A 172 25.28 -31.56 8.40
C ALA A 172 25.07 -32.92 9.10
N GLU A 173 24.77 -33.94 8.30
CA GLU A 173 24.63 -35.36 8.67
C GLU A 173 25.98 -35.95 9.16
N SER A 174 26.07 -36.76 10.23
CA SER A 174 26.10 -38.25 10.28
C SER A 174 27.06 -38.73 11.41
N PRO A 175 27.21 -40.02 11.81
CA PRO A 175 26.29 -41.16 12.03
C PRO A 175 26.57 -42.03 13.32
N MET A 176 25.67 -43.01 13.63
CA MET A 176 25.82 -44.23 14.49
C MET A 176 26.08 -44.10 16.02
N SER A 177 25.60 -44.91 16.98
CA SER A 177 24.77 -46.13 17.10
C SER A 177 24.51 -46.43 18.61
N ILE A 178 23.62 -47.40 18.89
CA ILE A 178 23.52 -48.32 20.08
C ILE A 178 22.42 -48.07 21.16
N VAL A 179 21.29 -48.77 20.93
CA VAL A 179 20.56 -49.76 21.78
C VAL A 179 20.73 -49.80 23.32
N GLY A 180 19.59 -49.82 24.04
CA GLY A 180 19.42 -50.42 25.39
C GLY A 180 18.10 -50.00 26.05
N ARG A 181 16.97 -50.71 25.85
CA ARG A 181 16.39 -51.83 26.63
C ARG A 181 15.75 -51.48 28.01
N SER A 182 14.42 -51.42 27.98
CA SER A 182 13.37 -51.97 28.87
C SER A 182 13.19 -51.60 30.36
N THR A 183 11.88 -51.41 30.65
CA THR A 183 11.04 -51.90 31.77
C THR A 183 10.99 -51.17 33.11
N SER A 184 9.80 -50.63 33.40
CA SER A 184 9.06 -50.87 34.66
C SER A 184 7.55 -50.67 34.41
N GLN A 185 6.76 -51.71 34.65
CA GLN A 185 5.29 -51.71 34.66
C GLN A 185 4.73 -51.42 36.06
N SER A 186 3.40 -51.23 36.11
CA SER A 186 2.45 -51.27 37.23
C SER A 186 2.10 -49.93 37.88
N ALA A 187 0.84 -49.63 38.25
CA ALA A 187 -0.48 -50.19 37.97
C ALA A 187 -1.54 -49.26 38.60
N LEU A 188 -2.67 -49.06 37.89
CA LEU A 188 -4.08 -48.96 38.31
C LEU A 188 -4.60 -47.99 39.40
N THR A 189 -5.86 -47.58 39.13
CA THR A 189 -6.90 -46.89 39.95
C THR A 189 -6.82 -45.37 40.00
N GLY A 190 -7.85 -44.56 39.73
CA GLY A 190 -9.23 -44.78 39.29
C GLY A 190 -10.02 -43.46 39.40
N SER A 191 -11.00 -43.30 38.50
CA SER A 191 -12.19 -42.42 38.61
C SER A 191 -12.06 -40.91 38.34
N GLY A 192 -12.70 -40.47 37.24
CA GLY A 192 -12.99 -39.07 36.93
C GLY A 192 -13.41 -38.88 35.47
N ALA A 193 -14.58 -39.40 35.11
CA ALA A 193 -15.19 -39.23 33.78
C ALA A 193 -15.52 -37.76 33.49
N THR A 194 -15.33 -37.32 32.23
CA THR A 194 -16.31 -36.48 31.51
C THR A 194 -16.07 -36.62 30.01
N GLU A 195 -17.16 -36.92 29.31
CA GLU A 195 -17.28 -37.36 27.92
C GLU A 195 -17.31 -36.18 26.93
N LEU A 196 -16.81 -36.40 25.72
CA LEU A 196 -17.16 -35.65 24.51
C LEU A 196 -17.24 -36.64 23.34
N PRO A 197 -18.35 -36.69 22.58
CA PRO A 197 -18.55 -37.73 21.58
C PRO A 197 -17.83 -37.41 20.28
N GLY A 198 -17.14 -38.42 19.74
CA GLY A 198 -16.71 -38.44 18.35
C GLY A 198 -17.87 -38.78 17.42
N ILE A 199 -17.98 -38.05 16.32
CA ILE A 199 -18.71 -38.51 15.14
C ILE A 199 -17.70 -38.60 14.00
N SER A 200 -17.33 -39.83 13.69
CA SER A 200 -16.80 -40.21 12.38
C SER A 200 -17.99 -40.49 11.47
N THR A 201 -18.12 -39.74 10.38
CA THR A 201 -18.95 -40.11 9.24
C THR A 201 -18.09 -40.11 7.96
N THR A 202 -17.91 -41.34 7.48
CA THR A 202 -17.69 -41.84 6.13
C THR A 202 -17.82 -40.87 4.94
N SER A 203 -16.80 -40.96 4.06
CA SER A 203 -16.81 -41.03 2.58
C SER A 203 -17.63 -40.01 1.78
N ILE A 204 -16.99 -39.40 0.76
CA ILE A 204 -17.41 -39.40 -0.66
C ILE A 204 -16.55 -38.39 -1.47
N ASP A 205 -16.12 -38.87 -2.64
CA ASP A 205 -15.71 -38.17 -3.87
C ASP A 205 -14.38 -37.41 -3.99
N ASN A 206 -13.42 -38.13 -4.59
CA ASN A 206 -12.54 -37.60 -5.63
C ASN A 206 -13.37 -36.88 -6.71
N ARG A 207 -13.35 -35.54 -6.71
CA ARG A 207 -13.72 -34.75 -7.89
C ARG A 207 -12.53 -33.91 -8.33
N THR A 208 -11.85 -34.44 -9.34
CA THR A 208 -10.78 -33.82 -10.12
C THR A 208 -11.18 -32.40 -10.55
N LEU A 209 -10.31 -31.44 -10.27
CA LEU A 209 -10.43 -30.06 -10.78
C LEU A 209 -10.32 -30.07 -12.31
N PRO A 210 -11.06 -29.22 -13.05
CA PRO A 210 -10.96 -29.16 -14.50
C PRO A 210 -9.60 -28.59 -14.91
N PRO A 211 -8.96 -29.12 -15.98
CA PRO A 211 -7.70 -28.58 -16.47
C PRO A 211 -7.89 -27.21 -17.10
N TYR A 212 -6.94 -26.32 -16.82
CA TYR A 212 -6.85 -24.97 -17.36
C TYR A 212 -6.65 -25.04 -18.87
N GLN A 213 -7.61 -24.54 -19.65
CA GLN A 213 -7.45 -24.33 -21.10
C GLN A 213 -6.72 -23.01 -21.32
N SER A 214 -5.48 -23.09 -21.77
CA SER A 214 -4.73 -21.95 -22.30
C SER A 214 -5.27 -21.57 -23.69
N PRO A 215 -5.66 -20.30 -23.94
CA PRO A 215 -5.90 -19.83 -25.29
C PRO A 215 -4.56 -19.54 -25.96
N THR A 216 -4.11 -20.45 -26.81
CA THR A 216 -2.99 -20.23 -27.73
C THR A 216 -3.54 -19.83 -29.10
N ALA A 217 -2.92 -18.81 -29.67
CA ALA A 217 -2.93 -18.41 -31.08
C ALA A 217 -4.20 -17.72 -31.62
N GLY A 218 -4.14 -16.39 -31.64
CA GLY A 218 -4.96 -15.54 -32.49
C GLY A 218 -4.33 -14.16 -32.59
N THR A 219 -3.48 -13.96 -33.59
CA THR A 219 -2.89 -12.66 -33.93
C THR A 219 -3.99 -11.67 -34.30
N PRO A 220 -4.13 -10.49 -33.66
CA PRO A 220 -4.95 -9.43 -34.21
C PRO A 220 -4.08 -8.55 -35.12
N THR A 221 -4.17 -8.78 -36.42
CA THR A 221 -3.77 -7.80 -37.45
C THR A 221 -4.98 -6.89 -37.70
N PHE A 222 -4.93 -5.63 -37.24
CA PHE A 222 -5.78 -4.54 -37.71
C PHE A 222 -4.96 -3.23 -37.60
N ALA A 223 -4.39 -2.77 -38.72
CA ALA A 223 -4.97 -1.85 -39.71
C ALA A 223 -4.80 -0.37 -39.29
N SER A 224 -3.74 0.26 -39.80
CA SER A 224 -3.52 1.70 -39.78
C SER A 224 -4.63 2.42 -40.54
N GLY A 225 -5.42 3.24 -39.83
CA GLY A 225 -6.33 4.22 -40.43
C GLY A 225 -5.74 5.62 -40.28
N SER A 226 -5.10 6.10 -41.34
CA SER A 226 -4.80 7.52 -41.54
C SER A 226 -6.09 8.25 -41.88
N SER A 227 -6.43 9.30 -41.14
CA SER A 227 -7.46 10.26 -41.57
C SER A 227 -6.85 11.65 -41.49
N THR A 228 -6.58 12.19 -42.66
CA THR A 228 -6.05 13.53 -42.90
C THR A 228 -7.05 14.60 -42.50
N ASP A 229 -6.51 15.65 -41.89
CA ASP A 229 -7.13 16.93 -41.57
C ASP A 229 -7.87 17.52 -42.78
N GLY A 230 -9.13 17.87 -42.57
CA GLY A 230 -9.96 18.63 -43.50
C GLY A 230 -9.94 20.11 -43.12
N GLU A 231 -9.03 20.85 -43.76
CA GLU A 231 -8.95 22.30 -43.78
C GLU A 231 -10.30 22.93 -44.17
N GLN A 232 -10.88 23.76 -43.29
CA GLN A 232 -11.88 24.75 -43.70
C GLN A 232 -11.47 26.15 -43.27
N THR A 233 -11.20 26.91 -44.32
CA THR A 233 -10.87 28.31 -44.45
C THR A 233 -12.02 29.19 -43.94
N LEU A 234 -11.75 30.13 -43.05
CA LEU A 234 -12.59 31.32 -42.84
C LEU A 234 -11.79 32.54 -43.29
N LYS A 235 -12.21 33.08 -44.44
CA LYS A 235 -11.77 34.38 -44.94
C LYS A 235 -12.48 35.50 -44.17
N LEU A 236 -11.73 36.58 -43.95
CA LEU A 236 -12.18 37.94 -43.66
C LEU A 236 -13.18 38.45 -44.71
#